data_AF-A0AAE9DNG8-F1
#
_entry.id   AF-A0AAE9DNG8-F1
#
_cell.length_a   1.000
_cell.length_b   1.000
_cell.length_c   1.000
_cell.angle_alpha   90.00
_cell.angle_beta   90.00
_cell.angle_gamma   90.00
#
_symmetry.space_group_name_H-M   'P 1'
#
loop_
_entity.id
_entity.type
_entity.pdbx_description
1 polymer ?
#
loop_
_entity_poly.entity_id
_entity_poly.type
_entity_poly.pdbx_seq_one_letter_code
_entity_poly.pdbx_strand_id
1 'polypeptide(L)'
;MYMCCIPIGLDQVASLDRINQTSRCPALYTIDKSTPLRPDFLEFRTNCIQVNKMSYQLSHCEQKYVESQSQKEDKSSREALEPGEIQIDGNFLSKYRKFVKLRIENEFGDESVRRLPQNLEIHMALKKLFNFLLGGRKTPIKVADELVLDLKKGDILRLPENLKIWVKTLNSERTDFEEILPILDPSCLPLETLKLENARLHNLQNLVFRTAQNVEIWGVHDEDSDDSGSESDGEDGNEEEEEEEDEQELWLSEFQKLPNKNIFIDYRLYEQARIMDLIEFWMENGKEIGTIWNFGRRPCENLFRELDTIKKEIGGAYRRVSIRNALILPLNDASQLISSQNAKVPL
;
A
#
# COMPACT_ATOMS: atom_id res chain seq x y z
N MET A 1 6.98 -48.63 -28.23
CA MET A 1 7.41 -48.30 -26.85
C MET A 1 6.46 -47.24 -26.35
N TYR A 2 5.55 -47.59 -25.44
CA TYR A 2 4.49 -46.71 -24.96
C TYR A 2 5.11 -45.63 -24.07
N MET A 3 4.96 -44.35 -24.44
CA MET A 3 5.33 -43.24 -23.57
C MET A 3 4.16 -43.01 -22.62
N CYS A 4 4.38 -43.35 -21.35
CA CYS A 4 3.39 -43.23 -20.28
C CYS A 4 3.13 -41.75 -20.00
N CYS A 5 1.94 -41.25 -20.34
CA CYS A 5 1.45 -39.96 -19.87
C CYS A 5 1.01 -40.12 -18.41
N ILE A 6 1.93 -39.88 -17.47
CA ILE A 6 1.56 -39.72 -16.06
C ILE A 6 1.03 -38.28 -15.91
N PRO A 7 -0.21 -38.07 -15.46
CA PRO A 7 -0.67 -36.75 -15.08
C PRO A 7 0.07 -36.38 -13.80
N ILE A 8 1.14 -35.61 -13.91
CA ILE A 8 1.72 -34.95 -12.74
C ILE A 8 0.67 -33.92 -12.32
N GLY A 9 0.03 -34.16 -11.17
CA GLY A 9 -0.87 -33.20 -10.57
C GLY A 9 -0.14 -31.88 -10.35
N LEU A 10 -0.47 -30.87 -11.16
CA LEU A 10 0.07 -29.51 -11.07
C LEU A 10 -0.32 -28.78 -9.78
N ASP A 11 -1.11 -29.42 -8.91
CA ASP A 11 -1.47 -28.93 -7.57
C ASP A 11 -0.27 -28.82 -6.63
N GLN A 12 0.88 -29.46 -6.92
CA GLN A 12 2.08 -29.41 -6.06
C GLN A 12 3.22 -28.55 -6.59
N VAL A 13 3.11 -27.96 -7.78
CA VAL A 13 4.11 -27.02 -8.29
C VAL A 13 3.76 -25.63 -7.81
N ALA A 14 4.67 -24.98 -7.08
CA ALA A 14 4.51 -23.61 -6.61
C ALA A 14 4.01 -22.72 -7.77
N SER A 15 3.05 -21.85 -7.48
CA SER A 15 2.30 -21.05 -8.47
C SER A 15 3.18 -20.32 -9.49
N LEU A 16 4.42 -19.97 -9.11
CA LEU A 16 5.40 -19.27 -9.94
C LEU A 16 6.22 -20.18 -10.88
N ASP A 17 6.54 -21.40 -10.47
CA ASP A 17 7.27 -22.37 -11.30
C ASP A 17 6.46 -22.71 -12.57
N ARG A 18 5.12 -22.67 -12.46
CA ARG A 18 4.20 -22.86 -13.58
C ARG A 18 4.20 -21.70 -14.58
N ILE A 19 4.27 -20.45 -14.12
CA ILE A 19 4.32 -19.26 -15.00
C ILE A 19 5.59 -19.29 -15.86
N ASN A 20 6.73 -19.59 -15.25
CA ASN A 20 8.00 -19.73 -15.96
C ASN A 20 8.00 -20.93 -16.93
N GLN A 21 7.44 -22.08 -16.53
CA GLN A 21 7.33 -23.26 -17.40
C GLN A 21 6.37 -23.06 -18.58
N THR A 22 5.27 -22.34 -18.38
CA THR A 22 4.28 -22.05 -19.42
C THR A 22 4.87 -21.19 -20.54
N SER A 23 5.77 -20.26 -20.22
CA SER A 23 6.49 -19.47 -21.23
C SER A 23 7.33 -20.35 -22.18
N ARG A 24 7.76 -21.54 -21.71
CA ARG A 24 8.57 -22.50 -22.45
C ARG A 24 7.74 -23.61 -23.12
N CYS A 25 6.47 -23.77 -22.74
CA CYS A 25 5.56 -24.77 -23.29
C CYS A 25 4.14 -24.19 -23.47
N PRO A 26 3.82 -23.61 -24.64
CA PRO A 26 2.51 -23.00 -24.92
C PRO A 26 1.32 -23.94 -24.72
N ALA A 27 1.51 -25.26 -24.85
CA ALA A 27 0.48 -26.27 -24.60
C ALA A 27 -0.03 -26.28 -23.15
N LEU A 28 0.77 -25.80 -22.18
CA LEU A 28 0.39 -25.71 -20.77
C LEU A 28 -0.32 -24.40 -20.42
N TYR A 29 -0.37 -23.43 -21.35
CA TYR A 29 -0.93 -22.10 -21.11
C TYR A 29 -2.40 -22.13 -20.70
N THR A 30 -3.21 -22.89 -21.42
CA THR A 30 -4.65 -23.01 -21.11
C THR A 30 -4.87 -23.65 -19.74
N ILE A 31 -4.02 -24.62 -19.37
CA ILE A 31 -4.11 -25.30 -18.08
C ILE A 31 -3.70 -24.34 -16.96
N ASP A 32 -2.57 -23.63 -17.09
CA ASP A 32 -2.12 -22.65 -16.09
C ASP A 32 -3.16 -21.55 -15.82
N LYS A 33 -3.80 -21.04 -16.87
CA LYS A 33 -4.85 -20.01 -16.75
C LYS A 33 -6.15 -20.53 -16.13
N SER A 34 -6.42 -21.83 -16.26
CA SER A 34 -7.56 -22.49 -15.61
C SER A 34 -7.32 -22.77 -14.13
N THR A 35 -6.05 -22.88 -13.71
CA THR A 35 -5.69 -23.08 -12.31
C THR A 35 -5.76 -21.76 -11.55
N PRO A 36 -6.42 -21.72 -10.37
CA PRO A 36 -6.43 -20.53 -9.53
C PRO A 36 -5.01 -20.09 -9.15
N LEU A 37 -4.71 -18.80 -9.34
CA LEU A 37 -3.44 -18.22 -8.93
C LEU A 37 -3.56 -17.75 -7.47
N ARG A 38 -2.62 -18.22 -6.63
CA ARG A 38 -2.53 -17.86 -5.22
C ARG A 38 -1.09 -17.50 -4.88
N PRO A 39 -0.67 -16.25 -5.11
CA PRO A 39 0.63 -15.78 -4.62
C PRO A 39 0.52 -15.48 -3.13
N ASP A 40 1.62 -15.60 -2.41
CA ASP A 40 1.73 -15.16 -1.02
C ASP A 40 1.84 -13.63 -1.00
N PHE A 41 2.64 -13.07 -1.91
CA PHE A 41 2.89 -11.63 -2.02
C PHE A 41 2.68 -11.15 -3.46
N LEU A 42 2.05 -9.98 -3.62
CA LEU A 42 1.89 -9.32 -4.91
C LEU A 42 2.13 -7.83 -4.73
N GLU A 43 3.04 -7.25 -5.50
CA GLU A 43 3.35 -5.82 -5.44
C GLU A 43 3.30 -5.19 -6.82
N PHE A 44 2.70 -4.02 -6.90
CA PHE A 44 2.76 -3.12 -8.05
C PHE A 44 3.58 -1.89 -7.70
N ARG A 45 4.62 -1.63 -8.47
CA ARG A 45 5.47 -0.44 -8.37
C ARG A 45 5.57 0.24 -9.73
N THR A 46 6.08 1.48 -9.77
CA THR A 46 6.35 2.17 -11.03
C THR A 46 7.22 1.30 -11.95
N ASN A 47 6.66 0.91 -13.10
CA ASN A 47 7.28 0.04 -14.09
C ASN A 47 7.70 -1.37 -13.59
N CYS A 48 7.14 -1.84 -12.48
CA CYS A 48 7.55 -3.08 -11.84
C CYS A 48 6.32 -3.86 -11.32
N ILE A 49 6.40 -5.19 -11.40
CA ILE A 49 5.50 -6.08 -10.67
C ILE A 49 6.34 -7.15 -10.00
N GLN A 50 6.06 -7.41 -8.73
CA GLN A 50 6.66 -8.51 -8.00
C GLN A 50 5.59 -9.52 -7.63
N VAL A 51 5.86 -10.78 -7.93
CA VAL A 51 4.99 -11.92 -7.57
C VAL A 51 5.83 -12.85 -6.70
N ASN A 52 5.45 -12.96 -5.44
CA ASN A 52 6.24 -13.60 -4.40
C ASN A 52 7.66 -13.02 -4.35
N LYS A 53 8.62 -13.85 -4.75
CA LYS A 53 10.06 -13.64 -4.69
C LYS A 53 10.67 -13.25 -6.04
N MET A 54 9.82 -13.01 -7.04
CA MET A 54 10.24 -12.73 -8.41
C MET A 54 9.79 -11.33 -8.80
N SER A 55 10.76 -10.49 -9.14
CA SER A 55 10.55 -9.12 -9.59
C SER A 55 10.68 -9.05 -11.11
N TYR A 56 9.72 -8.39 -11.75
CA TYR A 56 9.70 -8.12 -13.18
C TYR A 56 9.73 -6.62 -13.39
N GLN A 57 10.92 -6.08 -13.67
CA GLN A 57 11.13 -4.65 -13.82
C GLN A 57 11.36 -4.28 -15.29
N LEU A 58 10.62 -3.28 -15.74
CA LEU A 58 10.81 -2.65 -17.04
C LEU A 58 11.67 -1.39 -16.83
N SER A 59 12.90 -1.43 -17.33
CA SER A 59 13.85 -0.33 -17.16
C SER A 59 14.22 0.30 -18.49
N HIS A 60 14.58 1.57 -18.43
CA HIS A 60 15.00 2.33 -19.59
C HIS A 60 16.38 1.85 -20.08
N CYS A 61 16.56 1.81 -21.40
CA CYS A 61 17.90 1.76 -21.97
C CYS A 61 18.55 3.15 -21.81
N GLU A 62 19.85 3.21 -21.47
CA GLU A 62 20.64 4.43 -21.23
C GLU A 62 20.71 5.42 -22.41
N GLN A 63 20.12 5.08 -23.57
CA GLN A 63 20.03 6.00 -24.69
C GLN A 63 19.12 7.17 -24.33
N LYS A 64 19.65 8.40 -24.44
CA LYS A 64 18.87 9.64 -24.38
C LYS A 64 17.78 9.59 -25.45
N TYR A 65 16.57 9.21 -25.05
CA TYR A 65 15.40 9.26 -25.90
C TYR A 65 14.91 10.70 -25.98
N VAL A 66 14.83 11.24 -27.19
CA VAL A 66 14.26 12.56 -27.47
C VAL A 66 13.03 12.34 -28.33
N GLU A 67 11.86 12.69 -27.81
CA GLU A 67 10.60 12.62 -28.55
C GLU A 67 10.62 13.58 -29.74
N SER A 68 10.17 13.11 -30.90
CA SER A 68 9.86 14.01 -32.02
C SER A 68 8.67 14.91 -31.67
N GLN A 69 8.53 16.04 -32.38
CA GLN A 69 7.40 16.94 -32.19
C GLN A 69 6.04 16.23 -32.42
N SER A 70 5.96 15.36 -33.42
CA SER A 70 4.78 14.53 -33.67
C SER A 70 4.48 13.51 -32.56
N GLN A 71 5.50 12.98 -31.87
CA GLN A 71 5.33 12.05 -30.75
C GLN A 71 4.90 12.76 -29.45
N LYS A 72 5.28 14.03 -29.29
CA LYS A 72 4.81 14.90 -28.20
C LYS A 72 3.35 15.31 -28.40
N GLU A 73 2.94 15.49 -29.65
CA GLU A 73 1.56 15.83 -30.04
C GLU A 73 0.63 14.60 -30.02
N ASP A 74 1.16 13.40 -30.28
CA ASP A 74 0.46 12.11 -30.15
C ASP A 74 0.38 11.64 -28.68
N LYS A 75 -0.50 12.32 -27.94
CA LYS A 75 -0.89 12.00 -26.56
C LYS A 75 -1.91 10.84 -26.47
N SER A 76 -2.63 10.58 -27.56
CA SER A 76 -3.82 9.72 -27.58
C SER A 76 -3.58 8.27 -27.13
N SER A 77 -2.40 7.69 -27.38
CA SER A 77 -2.10 6.30 -27.02
C SER A 77 -1.68 6.12 -25.55
N ARG A 78 -1.19 7.17 -24.90
CA ARG A 78 -0.73 7.15 -23.50
C ARG A 78 -1.83 7.55 -22.53
N GLU A 79 -2.73 8.42 -22.96
CA GLU A 79 -3.74 9.04 -22.10
C GLU A 79 -5.09 8.33 -22.17
N ALA A 80 -5.31 7.53 -23.23
CA ALA A 80 -6.49 6.68 -23.30
C ALA A 80 -6.40 5.59 -22.22
N LEU A 81 -7.28 5.70 -21.23
CA LEU A 81 -7.58 4.62 -20.32
C LEU A 81 -8.47 3.61 -21.03
N GLU A 82 -8.00 2.38 -21.10
CA GLU A 82 -8.83 1.26 -21.52
C GLU A 82 -9.55 0.62 -20.32
N PRO A 83 -10.65 -0.13 -20.54
CA PRO A 83 -11.33 -0.86 -19.48
C PRO A 83 -10.39 -1.72 -18.64
N GLY A 84 -10.41 -1.53 -17.33
CA GLY A 84 -9.57 -2.23 -16.36
C GLY A 84 -8.28 -1.50 -15.98
N GLU A 85 -7.92 -0.41 -16.67
CA GLU A 85 -6.75 0.41 -16.32
C GLU A 85 -7.11 1.47 -15.26
N ILE A 86 -6.19 1.73 -14.34
CA ILE A 86 -6.38 2.68 -13.22
C ILE A 86 -5.33 3.79 -13.34
N GLN A 87 -5.76 5.04 -13.26
CA GLN A 87 -4.89 6.21 -13.21
C GLN A 87 -4.72 6.66 -11.77
N ILE A 88 -3.47 6.94 -11.37
CA ILE A 88 -3.11 7.29 -9.99
C ILE A 88 -2.95 8.81 -9.85
N ASP A 89 -3.67 9.44 -8.91
CA ASP A 89 -3.59 10.87 -8.57
C ASP A 89 -3.70 11.83 -9.77
N GLY A 90 -4.64 11.55 -10.68
CA GLY A 90 -5.09 12.49 -11.72
C GLY A 90 -4.15 12.71 -12.91
N ASN A 91 -4.32 13.84 -13.62
CA ASN A 91 -3.88 14.10 -15.01
C ASN A 91 -2.36 14.32 -15.22
N PHE A 92 -1.52 14.04 -14.21
CA PHE A 92 -0.08 14.08 -14.44
C PHE A 92 0.31 12.83 -15.22
N LEU A 93 1.08 12.98 -16.29
CA LEU A 93 1.51 11.85 -17.10
C LEU A 93 3.02 11.87 -17.19
N SER A 94 3.63 10.69 -17.06
CA SER A 94 5.05 10.55 -17.34
C SER A 94 5.32 11.04 -18.78
N LYS A 95 6.09 12.13 -18.88
CA LYS A 95 6.29 12.90 -20.12
C LYS A 95 7.08 12.16 -21.20
N TYR A 96 7.52 10.92 -20.97
CA TYR A 96 8.50 10.26 -21.83
C TYR A 96 8.10 8.83 -22.21
N ARG A 97 7.97 8.57 -23.52
CA ARG A 97 8.15 7.24 -24.10
C ARG A 97 9.57 6.79 -23.78
N LYS A 98 9.78 5.59 -23.24
CA LYS A 98 11.14 5.10 -23.00
C LYS A 98 11.22 3.62 -23.38
N PHE A 99 12.27 3.27 -24.11
CA PHE A 99 12.50 1.91 -24.61
C PHE A 99 13.06 1.00 -23.52
N VAL A 100 12.71 -0.28 -23.60
CA VAL A 100 12.64 -1.12 -22.41
C VAL A 100 13.47 -2.38 -22.52
N LYS A 101 14.27 -2.64 -21.50
CA LYS A 101 14.75 -4.00 -21.18
C LYS A 101 13.86 -4.55 -20.06
N LEU A 102 13.44 -5.79 -20.19
CA LEU A 102 12.79 -6.53 -19.10
C LEU A 102 13.89 -7.18 -18.26
N ARG A 103 14.00 -6.76 -17.01
CA ARG A 103 14.82 -7.36 -15.97
C ARG A 103 13.93 -8.28 -15.15
N ILE A 104 14.38 -9.52 -14.96
CA ILE A 104 13.71 -10.50 -14.11
C ILE A 104 14.73 -10.92 -13.06
N GLU A 105 14.39 -10.70 -11.80
CA GLU A 105 15.28 -10.95 -10.65
C GLU A 105 14.58 -11.86 -9.64
N ASN A 106 15.29 -12.86 -9.13
CA ASN A 106 14.81 -13.77 -8.10
C ASN A 106 15.31 -13.36 -6.70
N GLU A 107 14.84 -14.05 -5.66
CA GLU A 107 15.27 -13.82 -4.26
C GLU A 107 16.77 -14.01 -4.00
N PHE A 108 17.48 -14.72 -4.87
CA PHE A 108 18.91 -14.97 -4.74
C PHE A 108 19.76 -13.90 -5.42
N GLY A 109 19.13 -12.91 -6.06
CA GLY A 109 19.80 -11.87 -6.86
C GLY A 109 20.23 -12.36 -8.25
N ASP A 110 19.80 -13.56 -8.68
CA ASP A 110 20.03 -13.99 -10.06
C ASP A 110 19.19 -13.13 -11.00
N GLU A 111 19.87 -12.49 -11.93
CA GLU A 111 19.26 -11.58 -12.87
C GLU A 111 19.25 -12.15 -14.28
N SER A 112 18.11 -12.07 -14.96
CA SER A 112 18.02 -12.25 -16.41
C SER A 112 17.50 -10.98 -17.08
N VAL A 113 18.20 -10.55 -18.12
CA VAL A 113 17.82 -9.37 -18.92
C VAL A 113 17.38 -9.80 -20.30
N ARG A 114 16.16 -9.42 -20.66
CA ARG A 114 15.62 -9.58 -22.01
C ARG A 114 15.45 -8.22 -22.66
N ARG A 115 16.18 -7.99 -23.75
CA ARG A 115 15.95 -6.83 -24.62
C ARG A 115 14.61 -6.98 -25.32
N LEU A 116 13.73 -5.99 -25.19
CA LEU A 116 12.47 -5.93 -25.91
C LEU A 116 12.66 -5.21 -27.26
N PRO A 117 11.70 -5.33 -28.21
CA PRO A 117 11.80 -4.66 -29.50
C PRO A 117 12.02 -3.15 -29.37
N GLN A 118 12.86 -2.58 -30.23
CA GLN A 118 13.34 -1.19 -30.14
C GLN A 118 12.24 -0.13 -30.14
N ASN A 119 11.04 -0.42 -30.64
CA ASN A 119 9.94 0.54 -30.71
C ASN A 119 8.79 0.22 -29.73
N LEU A 120 9.00 -0.73 -28.80
CA LEU A 120 7.97 -1.09 -27.83
C LEU A 120 7.94 -0.06 -26.70
N GLU A 121 6.81 0.65 -26.57
CA GLU A 121 6.60 1.63 -25.52
C GLU A 121 6.39 0.95 -24.15
N ILE A 122 6.86 1.58 -23.08
CA ILE A 122 6.84 0.98 -21.73
C ILE A 122 5.44 0.64 -21.24
N HIS A 123 4.45 1.50 -21.50
CA HIS A 123 3.07 1.24 -21.12
C HIS A 123 2.49 0.03 -21.86
N MET A 124 2.85 -0.17 -23.14
CA MET A 124 2.46 -1.37 -23.90
C MET A 124 3.17 -2.63 -23.39
N ALA A 125 4.43 -2.50 -22.99
CA ALA A 125 5.20 -3.59 -22.39
C ALA A 125 4.60 -4.00 -21.03
N LEU A 126 4.25 -3.03 -20.17
CA LEU A 126 3.58 -3.24 -18.89
C LEU A 126 2.24 -3.95 -19.10
N LYS A 127 1.41 -3.44 -20.01
CA LYS A 127 0.13 -4.05 -20.37
C LYS A 127 0.29 -5.50 -20.81
N LYS A 128 1.26 -5.79 -21.68
CA LYS A 128 1.56 -7.16 -22.12
C LYS A 128 2.04 -8.04 -20.97
N LEU A 129 2.88 -7.51 -20.09
CA LEU A 129 3.41 -8.22 -18.93
C LEU A 129 2.30 -8.55 -17.93
N PHE A 130 1.48 -7.58 -17.55
CA PHE A 130 0.39 -7.79 -16.60
C PHE A 130 -0.68 -8.72 -17.17
N ASN A 131 -1.03 -8.61 -18.46
CA ASN A 131 -1.88 -9.59 -19.14
C ASN A 131 -1.27 -11.00 -19.16
N PHE A 132 0.03 -11.11 -19.37
CA PHE A 132 0.73 -12.39 -19.34
C PHE A 132 0.71 -13.02 -17.95
N LEU A 133 0.95 -12.25 -16.88
CA LEU A 133 1.03 -12.76 -15.51
C LEU A 133 -0.36 -13.01 -14.91
N LEU A 134 -1.24 -12.00 -14.98
CA LEU A 134 -2.49 -11.93 -14.22
C LEU A 134 -3.73 -12.19 -15.09
N GLY A 135 -3.66 -11.87 -16.39
CA GLY A 135 -4.80 -11.94 -17.30
C GLY A 135 -5.22 -13.36 -17.68
N GLY A 136 -6.43 -13.47 -18.25
CA GLY A 136 -6.99 -14.73 -18.76
C GLY A 136 -7.50 -15.70 -17.68
N ARG A 137 -7.60 -15.25 -16.44
CA ARG A 137 -8.08 -16.06 -15.30
C ARG A 137 -9.57 -15.82 -15.09
N LYS A 138 -10.33 -16.90 -14.84
CA LYS A 138 -11.79 -16.83 -14.60
C LYS A 138 -12.14 -16.62 -13.14
N THR A 139 -11.20 -16.86 -12.24
CA THR A 139 -11.37 -16.73 -10.79
C THR A 139 -10.53 -15.57 -10.29
N PRO A 140 -10.96 -14.89 -9.21
CA PRO A 140 -10.13 -13.89 -8.53
C PRO A 140 -8.76 -14.47 -8.16
N ILE A 141 -7.73 -13.63 -8.25
CA ILE A 141 -6.39 -13.94 -7.75
C ILE A 141 -6.45 -13.81 -6.23
N LYS A 142 -6.07 -14.86 -5.49
CA LYS A 142 -6.11 -14.84 -4.02
C LYS A 142 -4.72 -14.64 -3.46
N VAL A 143 -4.40 -13.42 -3.04
CA VAL A 143 -3.14 -13.09 -2.38
C VAL A 143 -3.21 -13.55 -0.93
N ALA A 144 -2.27 -14.39 -0.50
CA ALA A 144 -2.33 -15.06 0.80
C ALA A 144 -1.93 -14.13 1.95
N ASP A 145 -0.85 -13.38 1.77
CA ASP A 145 -0.27 -12.53 2.80
C ASP A 145 -0.60 -11.06 2.51
N GLU A 146 0.02 -10.45 1.51
CA GLU A 146 -0.03 -8.99 1.32
C GLU A 146 -0.06 -8.55 -0.15
N LEU A 147 -0.95 -7.61 -0.44
CA LEU A 147 -1.00 -6.86 -1.70
C LEU A 147 -0.42 -5.47 -1.45
N VAL A 148 0.66 -5.13 -2.15
CA VAL A 148 1.34 -3.83 -2.04
C VAL A 148 1.14 -3.00 -3.31
N LEU A 149 0.84 -1.71 -3.17
CA LEU A 149 0.80 -0.77 -4.27
C LEU A 149 1.63 0.46 -3.95
N ASP A 150 2.74 0.64 -4.64
CA ASP A 150 3.67 1.75 -4.44
C ASP A 150 3.84 2.52 -5.78
N LEU A 151 2.79 3.27 -6.14
CA LEU A 151 2.65 3.93 -7.44
C LEU A 151 2.77 5.44 -7.32
N LYS A 152 3.50 6.06 -8.25
CA LYS A 152 3.75 7.51 -8.25
C LYS A 152 2.53 8.23 -8.81
N LYS A 153 2.33 9.46 -8.36
CA LYS A 153 1.36 10.37 -8.96
C LYS A 153 1.57 10.42 -10.48
N GLY A 154 0.50 10.14 -11.21
CA GLY A 154 0.49 10.08 -12.67
C GLY A 154 0.88 8.74 -13.29
N ASP A 155 1.13 7.71 -12.47
CA ASP A 155 1.26 6.34 -12.99
C ASP A 155 -0.09 5.85 -13.52
N ILE A 156 -0.03 5.01 -14.56
CA ILE A 156 -1.20 4.29 -15.07
C ILE A 156 -0.95 2.79 -14.90
N LEU A 157 -1.76 2.17 -14.06
CA LEU A 157 -1.74 0.74 -13.79
C LEU A 157 -2.49 0.00 -14.91
N ARG A 158 -1.74 -0.50 -15.90
CA ARG A 158 -2.26 -1.13 -17.13
C ARG A 158 -2.70 -2.59 -16.92
N LEU A 159 -3.72 -2.80 -16.08
CA LEU A 159 -4.17 -4.14 -15.67
C LEU A 159 -5.02 -4.84 -16.76
N PRO A 160 -5.16 -6.18 -16.68
CA PRO A 160 -6.13 -6.92 -17.48
C PRO A 160 -7.56 -6.48 -17.16
N GLU A 161 -8.42 -6.50 -18.18
CA GLU A 161 -9.85 -6.25 -18.00
C GLU A 161 -10.47 -7.26 -17.02
N ASN A 162 -11.38 -6.78 -16.16
CA ASN A 162 -12.11 -7.58 -15.18
C ASN A 162 -11.23 -8.30 -14.14
N LEU A 163 -10.00 -7.83 -13.92
CA LEU A 163 -9.13 -8.35 -12.87
C LEU A 163 -9.81 -8.18 -11.50
N LYS A 164 -9.85 -9.26 -10.72
CA LYS A 164 -10.29 -9.26 -9.32
C LYS A 164 -9.23 -9.90 -8.44
N ILE A 165 -8.93 -9.25 -7.32
CA ILE A 165 -7.93 -9.67 -6.34
C ILE A 165 -8.60 -9.77 -4.97
N TRP A 166 -8.49 -10.94 -4.35
CA TRP A 166 -8.88 -11.14 -2.96
C TRP A 166 -7.62 -11.08 -2.08
N VAL A 167 -7.67 -10.33 -0.98
CA VAL A 167 -6.55 -10.18 -0.05
C VAL A 167 -7.05 -9.88 1.37
N LYS A 168 -6.27 -10.23 2.39
CA LYS A 168 -6.53 -9.86 3.80
C LYS A 168 -5.83 -8.57 4.21
N THR A 169 -4.58 -8.42 3.80
CA THR A 169 -3.73 -7.26 4.07
C THR A 169 -3.48 -6.48 2.78
N LEU A 170 -4.04 -5.27 2.74
CA LEU A 170 -3.75 -4.30 1.68
C LEU A 170 -2.77 -3.27 2.23
N ASN A 171 -1.66 -3.08 1.54
CA ASN A 171 -0.72 -2.01 1.78
C ASN A 171 -0.71 -1.10 0.55
N SER A 172 -1.26 0.09 0.69
CA SER A 172 -1.31 1.06 -0.41
C SER A 172 -0.11 1.98 -0.44
N GLU A 173 0.85 1.88 0.49
CA GLU A 173 2.02 2.78 0.58
C GLU A 173 1.58 4.24 0.31
N ARG A 174 2.26 4.94 -0.60
CA ARG A 174 1.90 6.29 -1.09
C ARG A 174 0.77 6.36 -2.13
N THR A 175 0.22 5.22 -2.55
CA THR A 175 -0.96 5.16 -3.45
C THR A 175 -2.24 5.33 -2.64
N ASP A 176 -3.21 6.11 -3.14
CA ASP A 176 -4.53 6.17 -2.52
C ASP A 176 -5.27 4.83 -2.74
N PHE A 177 -5.58 4.12 -1.66
CA PHE A 177 -6.24 2.82 -1.75
C PHE A 177 -7.63 2.90 -2.40
N GLU A 178 -8.27 4.08 -2.38
CA GLU A 178 -9.59 4.29 -2.96
C GLU A 178 -9.59 4.07 -4.47
N GLU A 179 -8.48 4.41 -5.14
CA GLU A 179 -8.30 4.23 -6.58
C GLU A 179 -8.24 2.76 -6.97
N ILE A 180 -7.86 1.86 -6.06
CA ILE A 180 -7.67 0.44 -6.34
C ILE A 180 -8.82 -0.44 -5.85
N LEU A 181 -9.82 0.13 -5.18
CA LEU A 181 -11.05 -0.57 -4.83
C LEU A 181 -11.71 -1.30 -6.02
N PRO A 182 -11.69 -0.77 -7.28
CA PRO A 182 -12.28 -1.46 -8.42
C PRO A 182 -11.68 -2.83 -8.74
N ILE A 183 -10.43 -3.10 -8.36
CA ILE A 183 -9.76 -4.40 -8.61
C ILE A 183 -9.88 -5.36 -7.43
N LEU A 184 -10.36 -4.90 -6.28
CA LEU A 184 -10.60 -5.79 -5.14
C LEU A 184 -11.86 -6.64 -5.38
N ASP A 185 -11.78 -7.88 -4.94
CA ASP A 185 -12.93 -8.77 -4.84
C ASP A 185 -13.77 -8.37 -3.62
N PRO A 186 -15.07 -8.04 -3.76
CA PRO A 186 -15.88 -7.59 -2.63
C PRO A 186 -15.93 -8.55 -1.43
N SER A 187 -15.67 -9.85 -1.63
CA SER A 187 -15.61 -10.84 -0.55
C SER A 187 -14.37 -10.73 0.34
N CYS A 188 -13.44 -9.83 0.03
CA CYS A 188 -12.31 -9.50 0.90
C CYS A 188 -12.62 -8.41 1.93
N LEU A 189 -13.81 -7.80 1.88
CA LEU A 189 -14.22 -6.73 2.78
C LEU A 189 -15.07 -7.29 3.95
N PRO A 190 -14.88 -6.78 5.19
CA PRO A 190 -13.84 -5.84 5.60
C PRO A 190 -12.44 -6.46 5.58
N LEU A 191 -11.42 -5.62 5.34
CA LEU A 191 -10.02 -6.05 5.35
C LEU A 191 -9.57 -6.42 6.77
N GLU A 192 -8.65 -7.38 6.87
CA GLU A 192 -7.99 -7.70 8.13
C GLU A 192 -7.01 -6.57 8.50
N THR A 193 -6.20 -6.13 7.54
CA THR A 193 -5.27 -5.02 7.73
C THR A 193 -5.25 -4.09 6.52
N LEU A 194 -5.33 -2.80 6.77
CA LEU A 194 -5.09 -1.74 5.80
C LEU A 194 -3.86 -0.94 6.23
N LYS A 195 -2.87 -0.80 5.35
CA LYS A 195 -1.68 0.03 5.55
C LYS A 195 -1.63 1.10 4.48
N LEU A 196 -1.25 2.31 4.86
CA LEU A 196 -1.12 3.44 3.95
C LEU A 196 -0.15 4.48 4.51
N GLU A 197 0.49 5.21 3.61
CA GLU A 197 1.30 6.37 3.92
C GLU A 197 0.43 7.63 3.86
N ASN A 198 0.66 8.55 4.79
CA ASN A 198 0.07 9.89 4.80
C ASN A 198 -1.47 9.91 4.61
N ALA A 199 -2.19 9.20 5.49
CA ALA A 199 -3.65 9.10 5.41
C ALA A 199 -4.30 10.49 5.39
N ARG A 200 -5.11 10.77 4.36
CA ARG A 200 -5.85 12.03 4.21
C ARG A 200 -7.22 11.97 4.90
N LEU A 201 -7.88 13.13 5.04
CA LEU A 201 -9.20 13.21 5.69
C LEU A 201 -10.23 12.29 5.04
N HIS A 202 -10.29 12.26 3.70
CA HIS A 202 -11.25 11.41 2.97
C HIS A 202 -11.01 9.91 3.22
N ASN A 203 -9.74 9.51 3.40
CA ASN A 203 -9.41 8.14 3.75
C ASN A 203 -10.00 7.74 5.10
N LEU A 204 -9.90 8.60 6.11
CA LEU A 204 -10.48 8.35 7.43
C LEU A 204 -12.01 8.23 7.40
N GLN A 205 -12.66 8.93 6.44
CA GLN A 205 -14.11 8.90 6.25
C GLN A 205 -14.57 7.67 5.43
N ASN A 206 -13.64 7.01 4.73
CA ASN A 206 -13.95 5.88 3.87
C ASN A 206 -14.41 4.64 4.67
N LEU A 207 -15.44 3.95 4.15
CA LEU A 207 -16.00 2.77 4.81
C LEU A 207 -15.00 1.61 4.86
N VAL A 208 -14.17 1.41 3.84
CA VAL A 208 -13.16 0.33 3.83
C VAL A 208 -12.13 0.57 4.93
N PHE A 209 -11.69 1.81 5.09
CA PHE A 209 -10.80 2.22 6.17
C PHE A 209 -11.45 1.98 7.54
N ARG A 210 -12.68 2.51 7.74
CA ARG A 210 -13.39 2.43 9.03
C ARG A 210 -13.81 1.00 9.40
N THR A 211 -13.94 0.09 8.45
CA THR A 211 -14.35 -1.30 8.75
C THR A 211 -13.17 -2.27 8.84
N ALA A 212 -11.97 -1.87 8.41
CA ALA A 212 -10.77 -2.69 8.57
C ALA A 212 -10.51 -3.01 10.05
N GLN A 213 -10.07 -4.23 10.35
CA GLN A 213 -9.78 -4.60 11.74
C GLN A 213 -8.53 -3.89 12.26
N ASN A 214 -7.48 -3.88 11.44
CA ASN A 214 -6.20 -3.23 11.74
C ASN A 214 -5.93 -2.12 10.72
N VAL A 215 -5.44 -0.99 11.20
CA VAL A 215 -4.97 0.12 10.35
C VAL A 215 -3.57 0.51 10.77
N GLU A 216 -2.66 0.63 9.80
CA GLU A 216 -1.29 1.11 10.02
C GLU A 216 -1.06 2.35 9.14
N ILE A 217 -0.82 3.50 9.79
CA ILE A 217 -0.59 4.79 9.12
C ILE A 217 0.87 5.18 9.25
N TRP A 218 1.55 5.31 8.12
CA TRP A 218 2.97 5.68 8.05
C TRP A 218 3.13 7.14 7.62
N GLY A 219 4.15 7.83 8.15
CA GLY A 219 4.51 9.16 7.65
C GLY A 219 5.35 9.10 6.36
N VAL A 220 5.51 10.25 5.71
CA VAL A 220 6.21 10.33 4.43
C VAL A 220 7.69 10.00 4.54
N HIS A 221 8.21 9.17 3.64
CA HIS A 221 9.64 8.82 3.60
C HIS A 221 10.49 9.98 3.08
N ASP A 222 11.59 10.28 3.79
CA ASP A 222 12.49 11.40 3.46
C ASP A 222 13.13 11.28 2.05
N GLU A 223 13.18 10.08 1.46
CA GLU A 223 13.78 9.82 0.14
C GLU A 223 12.93 10.34 -1.05
N ASP A 224 11.68 10.74 -0.81
CA ASP A 224 10.78 11.27 -1.84
C ASP A 224 10.69 12.82 -1.85
N SER A 225 11.53 13.54 -1.08
CA SER A 225 11.58 15.02 -1.10
C SER A 225 12.13 15.61 -2.42
N ASP A 226 12.62 14.76 -3.32
CA ASP A 226 13.27 15.15 -4.57
C ASP A 226 12.30 15.29 -5.76
N ASP A 227 11.09 15.84 -5.60
CA ASP A 227 10.34 16.45 -6.74
C ASP A 227 9.16 17.35 -6.31
N SER A 228 9.40 18.35 -5.47
CA SER A 228 8.54 19.54 -5.44
C SER A 228 9.37 20.81 -5.23
N GLY A 229 10.10 21.18 -6.28
CA GLY A 229 10.35 22.59 -6.52
C GLY A 229 9.03 23.28 -6.88
N SER A 230 8.19 23.54 -5.89
CA SER A 230 7.19 24.61 -5.97
C SER A 230 7.84 25.87 -5.41
N GLU A 231 8.60 26.57 -6.26
CA GLU A 231 8.73 28.02 -6.09
C GLU A 231 7.34 28.60 -6.36
N SER A 232 6.52 28.70 -5.32
CA SER A 232 5.35 29.58 -5.32
C SER A 232 5.82 30.95 -4.86
N ASP A 233 6.19 31.79 -5.83
CA ASP A 233 6.23 33.23 -5.62
C ASP A 233 4.78 33.74 -5.66
N GLY A 234 4.11 33.79 -4.51
CA GLY A 234 2.76 34.32 -4.35
C GLY A 234 2.53 34.88 -2.95
N GLU A 235 2.27 36.18 -2.84
CA GLU A 235 1.99 36.92 -1.60
C GLU A 235 0.59 36.62 -1.01
N ASP A 236 0.23 35.34 -0.81
CA ASP A 236 -1.08 34.92 -0.26
C ASP A 236 -0.98 33.94 0.94
N GLY A 237 0.15 33.97 1.64
CA GLY A 237 0.49 33.00 2.70
C GLY A 237 -0.33 33.04 4.00
N ASN A 238 -1.40 33.84 4.10
CA ASN A 238 -2.27 33.81 5.30
C ASN A 238 -3.54 32.97 5.09
N GLU A 239 -4.14 32.99 3.90
CA GLU A 239 -5.38 32.23 3.64
C GLU A 239 -5.06 30.74 3.41
N GLU A 240 -3.93 30.42 2.75
CA GLU A 240 -3.47 29.03 2.57
C GLU A 240 -3.05 28.38 3.90
N GLU A 241 -2.45 29.14 4.83
CA GLU A 241 -2.10 28.65 6.17
C GLU A 241 -3.36 28.39 7.03
N GLU A 242 -4.37 29.26 6.97
CA GLU A 242 -5.64 29.08 7.68
C GLU A 242 -6.44 27.86 7.15
N GLU A 243 -6.47 27.63 5.84
CA GLU A 243 -7.13 26.45 5.25
C GLU A 243 -6.43 25.12 5.62
N GLU A 244 -5.10 25.11 5.68
CA GLU A 244 -4.32 23.93 6.11
C GLU A 244 -4.54 23.60 7.60
N GLU A 245 -4.64 24.62 8.46
CA GLU A 245 -4.97 24.43 9.89
C GLU A 245 -6.36 23.82 10.07
N ASP A 246 -7.37 24.32 9.34
CA ASP A 246 -8.76 23.81 9.38
C ASP A 246 -8.84 22.34 8.92
N GLU A 247 -8.16 21.97 7.83
CA GLU A 247 -8.12 20.57 7.37
C GLU A 247 -7.46 19.65 8.40
N GLN A 248 -6.41 20.12 9.06
CA GLN A 248 -5.72 19.35 10.09
C GLN A 248 -6.61 19.16 11.33
N GLU A 249 -7.36 20.17 11.76
CA GLU A 249 -8.35 20.04 12.84
C GLU A 249 -9.46 19.03 12.48
N LEU A 250 -9.98 19.10 11.25
CA LEU A 250 -10.97 18.15 10.76
C LEU A 250 -10.42 16.72 10.75
N TRP A 251 -9.18 16.55 10.30
CA TRP A 251 -8.49 15.26 10.32
C TRP A 251 -8.39 14.71 11.74
N LEU A 252 -7.91 15.51 12.70
CA LEU A 252 -7.81 15.13 14.11
C LEU A 252 -9.17 14.74 14.68
N SER A 253 -10.21 15.51 14.32
CA SER A 253 -11.58 15.26 14.78
C SER A 253 -12.12 13.91 14.31
N GLU A 254 -11.76 13.46 13.11
CA GLU A 254 -12.16 12.17 12.56
C GLU A 254 -11.28 11.03 13.08
N PHE A 255 -10.00 11.32 13.28
CA PHE A 255 -8.99 10.40 13.73
C PHE A 255 -9.28 9.84 15.14
N GLN A 256 -9.62 10.70 16.10
CA GLN A 256 -9.95 10.27 17.47
C GLN A 256 -11.16 9.33 17.55
N LYS A 257 -12.05 9.40 16.55
CA LYS A 257 -13.29 8.61 16.40
C LYS A 257 -13.10 7.30 15.64
N LEU A 258 -11.87 6.93 15.24
CA LEU A 258 -11.65 5.72 14.45
C LEU A 258 -12.13 4.46 15.18
N PRO A 259 -12.96 3.62 14.54
CA PRO A 259 -13.58 2.45 15.18
C PRO A 259 -12.71 1.19 15.12
N ASN A 260 -11.54 1.25 14.46
CA ASN A 260 -10.67 0.10 14.23
C ASN A 260 -10.20 -0.54 15.55
N LYS A 261 -9.94 -1.85 15.52
CA LYS A 261 -9.50 -2.59 16.72
C LYS A 261 -8.05 -2.32 17.05
N ASN A 262 -7.20 -2.30 16.03
CA ASN A 262 -5.78 -2.02 16.18
C ASN A 262 -5.39 -0.87 15.27
N ILE A 263 -4.92 0.22 15.85
CA ILE A 263 -4.39 1.37 15.12
C ILE A 263 -2.90 1.43 15.40
N PHE A 264 -2.08 1.50 14.35
CA PHE A 264 -0.68 1.86 14.42
C PHE A 264 -0.46 3.20 13.71
N ILE A 265 0.33 4.07 14.34
CA ILE A 265 0.73 5.36 13.79
C ILE A 265 2.24 5.49 13.92
N ASP A 266 2.90 5.86 12.83
CA ASP A 266 4.32 6.16 12.83
C ASP A 266 4.65 7.48 13.57
N TYR A 267 5.89 7.59 14.09
CA TYR A 267 6.34 8.77 14.86
C TYR A 267 6.28 10.08 14.09
N ARG A 268 6.25 10.04 12.76
CA ARG A 268 6.21 11.23 11.91
C ARG A 268 4.85 11.92 11.90
N LEU A 269 3.79 11.26 12.37
CA LEU A 269 2.40 11.74 12.25
C LEU A 269 1.77 12.22 13.57
N TYR A 270 2.50 12.13 14.69
CA TYR A 270 1.96 12.56 15.98
C TYR A 270 3.00 13.34 16.79
N GLU A 271 2.50 14.29 17.57
CA GLU A 271 3.25 15.00 18.59
C GLU A 271 2.68 14.68 19.97
N GLN A 272 3.49 14.88 21.02
CA GLN A 272 3.10 14.54 22.39
C GLN A 272 1.81 15.24 22.85
N ALA A 273 1.59 16.51 22.47
CA ALA A 273 0.37 17.25 22.82
C ALA A 273 -0.88 16.54 22.27
N ARG A 274 -0.82 16.05 21.03
CA ARG A 274 -1.94 15.35 20.37
C ARG A 274 -2.31 14.04 21.05
N ILE A 275 -1.36 13.37 21.71
CA ILE A 275 -1.65 12.17 22.50
C ILE A 275 -2.47 12.51 23.75
N MET A 276 -2.22 13.66 24.37
CA MET A 276 -3.00 14.13 25.53
C MET A 276 -4.46 14.38 25.14
N ASP A 277 -4.66 15.17 24.08
CA ASP A 277 -5.99 15.51 23.56
C ASP A 277 -6.79 14.24 23.21
N LEU A 278 -6.12 13.26 22.62
CA LEU A 278 -6.72 11.97 22.28
C LEU A 278 -7.15 11.17 23.52
N ILE A 279 -6.32 11.13 24.57
CA ILE A 279 -6.65 10.45 25.82
C ILE A 279 -7.84 11.15 26.50
N GLU A 280 -7.81 12.48 26.58
CA GLU A 280 -8.90 13.29 27.14
C GLU A 280 -10.20 13.06 26.38
N PHE A 281 -10.17 13.09 25.05
CA PHE A 281 -11.33 12.78 24.21
C PHE A 281 -11.92 11.40 24.53
N TRP A 282 -11.09 10.36 24.70
CA TRP A 282 -11.58 9.03 25.06
C TRP A 282 -12.09 8.94 26.50
N MET A 283 -11.54 9.73 27.44
CA MET A 283 -12.07 9.80 28.81
C MET A 283 -13.47 10.42 28.83
N GLU A 284 -13.73 11.40 27.96
CA GLU A 284 -15.04 12.06 27.87
C GLU A 284 -16.07 11.25 27.08
N ASN A 285 -15.66 10.65 25.96
CA ASN A 285 -16.58 10.02 25.00
C ASN A 285 -16.61 8.49 25.09
N GLY A 286 -15.64 7.89 25.78
CA GLY A 286 -15.43 6.46 25.81
C GLY A 286 -14.72 5.91 24.56
N LYS A 287 -14.26 4.66 24.68
CA LYS A 287 -13.70 3.88 23.56
C LYS A 287 -14.14 2.43 23.72
N GLU A 288 -14.19 1.71 22.61
CA GLU A 288 -14.51 0.29 22.66
C GLU A 288 -13.45 -0.51 23.43
N ILE A 289 -13.89 -1.43 24.28
CA ILE A 289 -12.98 -2.28 25.07
C ILE A 289 -12.21 -3.21 24.13
N GLY A 290 -10.90 -3.32 24.37
CA GLY A 290 -9.99 -4.14 23.57
C GLY A 290 -9.39 -3.41 22.36
N THR A 291 -9.71 -2.12 22.16
CA THR A 291 -9.03 -1.29 21.18
C THR A 291 -7.59 -1.00 21.61
N ILE A 292 -6.64 -1.10 20.67
CA ILE A 292 -5.21 -0.90 20.90
C ILE A 292 -4.69 0.16 19.94
N TRP A 293 -3.97 1.13 20.51
CA TRP A 293 -3.30 2.21 19.78
C TRP A 293 -1.79 2.10 19.99
N ASN A 294 -1.06 1.94 18.90
CA ASN A 294 0.39 1.85 18.89
C ASN A 294 0.97 3.09 18.22
N PHE A 295 1.82 3.79 18.98
CA PHE A 295 2.52 4.98 18.52
C PHE A 295 4.00 4.60 18.36
N GLY A 296 4.47 4.50 17.11
CA GLY A 296 5.88 4.30 16.78
C GLY A 296 6.67 5.50 17.25
N ARG A 297 7.85 5.33 17.85
CA ARG A 297 8.63 6.42 18.46
C ARG A 297 9.98 6.58 17.79
N ARG A 298 10.52 7.81 17.78
CA ARG A 298 11.94 8.00 17.42
C ARG A 298 12.83 7.35 18.49
N PRO A 299 14.00 6.79 18.11
CA PRO A 299 14.94 6.22 19.08
C PRO A 299 15.39 7.19 20.19
N CYS A 300 15.34 8.50 19.93
CA CYS A 300 15.72 9.55 20.87
C CYS A 300 14.60 9.95 21.86
N GLU A 301 13.35 9.54 21.63
CA GLU A 301 12.21 9.88 22.48
C GLU A 301 12.18 9.02 23.74
N ASN A 302 11.93 9.66 24.89
CA ASN A 302 11.89 8.97 26.17
C ASN A 302 10.44 8.74 26.62
N LEU A 303 9.96 7.51 26.45
CA LEU A 303 8.63 7.07 26.91
C LEU A 303 8.34 7.41 28.37
N PHE A 304 9.33 7.27 29.27
CA PHE A 304 9.08 7.54 30.69
C PHE A 304 8.76 9.01 30.95
N ARG A 305 9.41 9.93 30.22
CA ARG A 305 9.11 11.36 30.36
C ARG A 305 7.69 11.67 29.90
N GLU A 306 7.25 11.06 28.81
CA GLU A 306 5.90 11.25 28.31
C GLU A 306 4.84 10.64 29.22
N LEU A 307 5.06 9.43 29.74
CA LEU A 307 4.16 8.82 30.73
C LEU A 307 4.09 9.65 32.02
N ASP A 308 5.21 10.24 32.46
CA ASP A 308 5.22 11.11 33.63
C ASP A 308 4.45 12.41 33.38
N THR A 309 4.53 12.98 32.17
CA THR A 309 3.69 14.12 31.76
C THR A 309 2.22 13.75 31.75
N ILE A 310 1.83 12.64 31.10
CA ILE A 310 0.43 12.15 31.09
C ILE A 310 -0.07 11.97 32.51
N LYS A 311 0.74 11.35 33.38
CA LYS A 311 0.38 11.15 34.78
C LYS A 311 0.22 12.46 35.56
N LYS A 312 1.05 13.47 35.27
CA LYS A 312 1.02 14.76 35.96
C LYS A 312 -0.23 15.56 35.60
N GLU A 313 -0.63 15.55 34.33
CA GLU A 313 -1.75 16.36 33.83
C GLU A 313 -3.10 15.62 33.97
N ILE A 314 -3.16 14.33 33.61
CA ILE A 314 -4.42 13.54 33.61
C ILE A 314 -4.57 12.69 34.89
N GLY A 315 -3.47 12.24 35.48
CA GLY A 315 -3.47 11.43 36.70
C GLY A 315 -3.19 9.93 36.48
N GLY A 316 -3.82 9.09 37.29
CA GLY A 316 -3.64 7.63 37.24
C GLY A 316 -2.46 7.10 38.05
N ALA A 317 -2.18 5.80 37.86
CA ALA A 317 -1.23 5.06 38.69
C ALA A 317 -0.33 4.13 37.87
N TYR A 318 0.93 4.05 38.25
CA TYR A 318 1.83 3.05 37.69
C TYR A 318 1.54 1.68 38.30
N ARG A 319 1.41 0.66 37.44
CA ARG A 319 1.31 -0.73 37.86
C ARG A 319 2.26 -1.58 37.04
N ARG A 320 2.83 -2.60 37.67
CA ARG A 320 3.68 -3.57 36.99
C ARG A 320 2.81 -4.47 36.10
N VAL A 321 3.07 -4.46 34.80
CA VAL A 321 2.48 -5.37 33.81
C VAL A 321 3.64 -6.17 33.22
N SER A 322 3.77 -7.43 33.66
CA SER A 322 4.92 -8.29 33.32
C SER A 322 6.27 -7.69 33.80
N ILE A 323 7.27 -7.57 32.92
CA ILE A 323 8.62 -7.08 33.22
C ILE A 323 8.68 -5.55 33.24
N ARG A 324 7.62 -4.84 32.79
CA ARG A 324 7.61 -3.37 32.64
C ARG A 324 6.51 -2.71 33.49
N ASN A 325 6.69 -1.43 33.78
CA ASN A 325 5.65 -0.61 34.39
C ASN A 325 4.75 -0.03 33.28
N ALA A 326 3.45 -0.10 33.49
CA ALA A 326 2.44 0.53 32.65
C ALA A 326 1.75 1.64 33.45
N LEU A 327 1.40 2.74 32.78
CA LEU A 327 0.52 3.77 33.34
C LEU A 327 -0.92 3.32 33.12
N ILE A 328 -1.70 3.28 34.21
CA ILE A 328 -3.12 2.93 34.17
C ILE A 328 -3.92 4.21 34.45
N LEU A 329 -4.78 4.58 33.50
CA LEU A 329 -5.73 5.69 33.62
C LEU A 329 -7.16 5.11 33.74
N PRO A 330 -7.96 5.51 34.74
CA PRO A 330 -9.37 5.15 34.78
C PRO A 330 -10.12 5.88 33.67
N LEU A 331 -10.73 5.13 32.75
CA LEU A 331 -11.54 5.72 31.68
C LEU A 331 -12.98 5.98 32.19
N ASN A 332 -13.52 5.01 32.94
CA ASN A 332 -14.77 5.12 33.68
C ASN A 332 -14.82 4.04 34.79
N ASP A 333 -15.95 3.89 35.47
CA ASP A 333 -16.14 2.90 36.55
C ASP A 333 -15.89 1.44 36.12
N ALA A 334 -15.95 1.14 34.81
CA ALA A 334 -15.87 -0.21 34.26
C ALA A 334 -14.69 -0.47 33.32
N SER A 335 -13.86 0.54 33.00
CA SER A 335 -12.78 0.42 32.02
C SER A 335 -11.58 1.30 32.31
N GLN A 336 -10.42 0.88 31.82
CA GLN A 336 -9.13 1.53 32.07
C GLN A 336 -8.30 1.59 30.78
N LEU A 337 -7.59 2.69 30.57
CA LEU A 337 -6.56 2.81 29.55
C LEU A 337 -5.23 2.34 30.14
N ILE A 338 -4.50 1.49 29.39
CA ILE A 338 -3.20 0.97 29.80
C ILE A 338 -2.15 1.44 28.78
N SER A 339 -1.21 2.27 29.22
CA SER A 339 -0.10 2.76 28.39
C SER A 339 1.21 2.08 28.79
N SER A 340 1.89 1.42 27.83
CA SER A 340 3.11 0.64 28.09
C SER A 340 4.00 0.46 26.86
N GLN A 341 5.28 0.10 27.06
CA GLN A 341 6.22 -0.16 25.97
C GLN A 341 6.08 -1.59 25.42
N ASN A 342 5.89 -1.73 24.11
CA ASN A 342 5.73 -3.00 23.38
C ASN A 342 4.49 -3.80 23.84
N ALA A 343 3.31 -3.19 23.74
CA ALA A 343 2.06 -3.94 23.75
C ALA A 343 1.91 -4.75 22.44
N LYS A 344 2.81 -5.72 22.21
CA LYS A 344 2.55 -6.77 21.22
C LYS A 344 1.42 -7.63 21.77
N VAL A 345 0.30 -7.67 21.05
CA VAL A 345 -0.71 -8.72 21.21
C VAL A 345 -0.02 -10.05 20.85
N PRO A 346 -0.26 -11.14 21.59
CA PRO A 346 0.06 -12.48 21.09
C PRO A 346 -0.75 -12.71 19.80
N LEU A 347 -0.04 -13.01 18.71
CA LEU A 347 -0.63 -13.46 17.44
C LEU A 347 -1.63 -14.60 17.63
#